data_AF-A0A2G6GVQ1-F1
#
_entry.id   AF-A0A2G6GVQ1-F1
#
_cell.length_a   1.000
_cell.length_b   1.000
_cell.length_c   1.000
_cell.angle_alpha   90.00
_cell.angle_beta   90.00
_cell.angle_gamma   90.00
#
_symmetry.space_group_name_H-M   'P 1'
#
loop_
_entity.id
_entity.type
_entity.pdbx_description
1 polymer ?
#
loop_
_entity_poly.entity_id
_entity_poly.type
_entity_poly.pdbx_seq_one_letter_code
_entity_poly.pdbx_strand_id
1 'polypeptide(L)' 'MAILDFQRPDKVIMLEGTPTKASFELRPLEPGYGITIGNSLRRILLSSLEGFAIS' A
#
# COMPACT_ATOMS: atom_id res chain seq x y z
N MET A 1 -20.21 -9.63 -22.86
CA MET A 1 -19.96 -8.45 -22.01
C MET A 1 -18.61 -8.68 -21.34
N ALA A 2 -17.55 -8.05 -21.83
CA ALA A 2 -16.22 -8.24 -21.26
C ALA A 2 -16.25 -7.72 -19.82
N ILE A 3 -15.95 -8.63 -18.88
CA ILE A 3 -15.68 -8.34 -17.49
C ILE A 3 -14.55 -7.30 -17.50
N LEU A 4 -14.72 -6.18 -16.81
CA LEU A 4 -13.74 -5.08 -16.78
C LEU A 4 -12.36 -5.64 -16.39
N ASP A 5 -11.41 -5.63 -17.33
CA ASP A 5 -10.02 -5.97 -17.07
C ASP A 5 -9.39 -4.85 -16.25
N PHE A 6 -9.42 -5.02 -14.93
CA PHE A 6 -8.89 -4.05 -13.98
C PHE A 6 -7.36 -4.00 -14.03
N GLN A 7 -6.76 -2.80 -14.17
CA GLN A 7 -5.31 -2.65 -14.10
C GLN A 7 -4.80 -2.91 -12.69
N ARG A 8 -4.19 -4.08 -12.53
CA ARG A 8 -3.47 -4.46 -11.31
C ARG A 8 -2.03 -3.98 -11.38
N PRO A 9 -1.42 -3.61 -10.23
CA PRO A 9 0.00 -3.32 -10.20
C PRO A 9 0.80 -4.58 -10.54
N ASP A 10 1.78 -4.45 -11.43
CA ASP A 10 2.60 -5.58 -11.91
C ASP A 10 3.50 -6.11 -10.80
N LYS A 11 4.03 -5.19 -9.96
CA LYS A 11 4.88 -5.51 -8.81
C LYS A 11 4.88 -4.38 -7.79
N VAL A 12 5.15 -4.75 -6.55
CA VAL A 12 5.50 -3.81 -5.47
C VAL A 12 7.03 -3.72 -5.43
N ILE A 13 7.57 -2.54 -5.68
CA ILE A 13 9.02 -2.30 -5.69
C ILE A 13 9.41 -1.65 -4.37
N MET A 14 10.37 -2.23 -3.64
CA MET A 14 10.99 -1.55 -2.51
C MET A 14 12.10 -0.65 -3.03
N LEU A 15 11.99 0.66 -2.80
CA LEU A 15 12.97 1.65 -3.23
C LEU A 15 14.15 1.73 -2.24
N GLU A 16 13.83 1.82 -0.95
CA GLU A 16 14.80 1.90 0.14
C GLU A 16 14.21 1.29 1.41
N GLY A 17 15.05 0.74 2.28
CA GLY A 17 14.62 0.07 3.50
C GLY A 17 15.72 -0.03 4.55
N THR A 18 15.37 0.32 5.79
CA THR A 18 16.09 0.05 7.03
C THR A 18 15.18 -0.76 7.94
N PRO A 19 15.67 -1.26 9.10
CA PRO A 19 14.82 -2.00 10.03
C PRO A 19 13.58 -1.24 10.53
N THR A 20 13.55 0.09 10.44
CA THR A 20 12.46 0.93 10.99
C THR A 20 11.83 1.89 9.98
N LYS A 21 12.32 1.94 8.73
CA LYS A 21 11.78 2.80 7.68
C LYS A 21 11.92 2.13 6.31
N ALA A 22 10.87 2.12 5.51
CA ALA A 22 10.93 1.63 4.14
C ALA A 22 10.03 2.46 3.21
N SER A 23 10.44 2.57 1.94
CA SER A 23 9.72 3.27 0.87
C SER A 23 9.38 2.27 -0.24
N PHE A 24 8.11 2.23 -0.66
CA PHE A 24 7.60 1.31 -1.68
C PHE A 24 6.92 2.07 -2.83
N GLU A 25 7.09 1.56 -4.05
CA GLU A 25 6.42 2.06 -5.26
C GLU A 25 5.49 0.98 -5.83
N LEU A 26 4.25 1.37 -6.10
CA LEU A 26 3.23 0.52 -6.74
C LEU A 26 2.80 1.16 -8.05
N ARG A 27 3.00 0.44 -9.15
CA ARG A 27 2.67 0.89 -10.50
C ARG A 27 2.58 -0.30 -11.46
N PRO A 28 1.78 -0.20 -12.53
CA PRO A 28 0.82 0.87 -12.80
C PRO A 28 -0.45 0.73 -11.93
N LEU A 29 -1.20 1.81 -11.75
CA LEU A 29 -2.47 1.82 -11.03
C LEU A 29 -3.50 2.60 -11.84
N GLU A 30 -4.76 2.17 -11.77
CA GLU A 30 -5.88 2.95 -12.29
C GLU A 30 -5.94 4.35 -11.66
N PRO A 31 -6.38 5.39 -12.40
CA PRO A 31 -6.62 6.71 -11.84
C PRO A 31 -7.51 6.65 -10.59
N GLY A 32 -7.08 7.34 -9.53
CA GLY A 32 -7.78 7.37 -8.23
C GLY A 32 -7.43 6.22 -7.28
N TYR A 33 -6.97 5.06 -7.77
CA TYR A 33 -6.66 3.92 -6.90
C TYR A 33 -5.46 4.14 -5.98
N GLY A 34 -4.51 5.00 -6.38
CA GLY A 34 -3.42 5.41 -5.50
C GLY A 34 -3.90 6.00 -4.18
N ILE A 35 -4.95 6.82 -4.21
CA ILE A 35 -5.56 7.42 -3.01
C ILE A 35 -6.34 6.36 -2.23
N THR A 36 -7.14 5.54 -2.92
CA THR A 36 -7.94 4.47 -2.29
C THR A 36 -7.08 3.47 -1.52
N ILE A 37 -6.01 2.98 -2.16
CA ILE A 37 -5.08 2.01 -1.55
C ILE A 37 -4.23 2.71 -0.49
N GLY A 38 -3.66 3.88 -0.79
CA GLY A 38 -2.78 4.61 0.13
C GLY A 38 -3.48 5.00 1.43
N ASN A 39 -4.70 5.53 1.36
CA ASN A 39 -5.48 5.86 2.56
C ASN A 39 -5.87 4.63 3.36
N SER A 40 -6.27 3.55 2.69
CA SER A 40 -6.60 2.27 3.34
C SER A 40 -5.39 1.72 4.11
N LEU A 41 -4.22 1.65 3.46
CA LEU A 41 -2.98 1.19 4.08
C LEU A 41 -2.57 2.08 5.24
N ARG A 42 -2.60 3.41 5.08
CA ARG A 42 -2.29 4.36 6.15
C ARG A 42 -3.15 4.11 7.39
N ARG A 43 -4.46 3.90 7.22
CA ARG A 43 -5.37 3.64 8.35
C ARG A 43 -5.00 2.34 9.06
N ILE A 44 -4.85 1.25 8.32
CA ILE A 44 -4.53 -0.07 8.88
C ILE A 44 -3.20 -0.03 9.63
N LEU A 45 -2.16 0.55 9.01
CA LEU A 45 -0.82 0.62 9.59
C LEU A 45 -0.77 1.46 10.88
N LEU A 46 -1.62 2.48 11.02
CA LEU A 46 -1.64 3.34 12.20
C LEU A 46 -2.57 2.85 13.31
N SER A 47 -3.67 2.18 12.98
CA SER A 47 -4.74 1.87 13.95
C SER A 47 -4.94 0.40 14.24
N SER A 48 -4.33 -0.51 13.47
CA SER A 48 -4.69 -1.93 13.50
C SER A 48 -3.49 -2.86 13.53
N LEU A 49 -2.27 -2.33 13.64
CA LEU A 49 -1.10 -3.14 13.88
C LEU A 49 -1.01 -3.54 15.35
N GLU A 50 -0.86 -4.83 15.58
CA GLU A 50 -0.53 -5.39 16.88
C GLU A 50 0.91 -5.00 17.25
N GLY A 51 1.14 -4.75 18.54
CA GLY A 51 2.44 -4.37 19.06
C GLY A 51 2.45 -4.29 20.58
N PHE A 52 3.62 -3.99 21.14
CA PHE A 52 3.81 -3.82 22.57
C PHE A 52 4.21 -2.38 22.87
N ALA A 53 3.63 -1.80 23.91
CA ALA A 53 3.98 -0.47 24.40
C ALA A 53 3.97 -0.46 25.93
N ILE A 54 4.76 0.42 26.53
CA ILE A 54 4.68 0.72 27.97
C ILE A 54 3.42 1.57 28.18
N SER A 55 2.60 1.22 29.18
CA SER A 55 1.38 1.97 29.56
C SER A 55 1.66 3.03 30.61
#